data_AF-A0A2V7MQB3-F1
#
_entry.id   AF-A0A2V7MQB3-F1
#
_cell.length_a   1.000
_cell.length_b   1.000
_cell.length_c   1.000
_cell.angle_alpha   90.00
_cell.angle_beta   90.00
_cell.angle_gamma   90.00
#
_symmetry.space_group_name_H-M   'P 1'
#
loop_
_entity.id
_entity.type
_entity.pdbx_description
1 polymer ?
#
loop_
_entity_poly.entity_id
_entity_poly.type
_entity_poly.pdbx_seq_one_letter_code
_entity_poly.pdbx_strand_id
1 'polypeptide(L)'
;MRSEGTVMKRRSPLSHASTVAGMLFLPLSASACGFIFSHGPPEGHENMTYFSCTESNAAPILDIIWGALNVLGAITVAGDPSSYDSPDQTIAIGLAWGAVSAPAAAVGFNKSRRCRDAKQQLAARQAHAPPVQGPIDTAGQAVVEAVVITPQLDTLSVGERIQLVASAHSSSGAVVSNKFFSWSSSNDAIASVSSAGLVSAHASGSVVIAARTDNTVGTANVVVIPQR
;
A
#
# COMPACT_ATOMS: atom_id res chain seq x y z
N MET A 1 30.37 43.10 67.21
CA MET A 1 30.29 41.65 66.87
C MET A 1 29.63 41.55 65.50
N ARG A 2 30.37 41.83 64.42
CA ARG A 2 31.00 40.87 63.48
C ARG A 2 30.05 39.76 62.98
N SER A 3 29.53 40.03 61.78
CA SER A 3 29.02 39.17 60.69
C SER A 3 29.27 37.67 60.79
N GLU A 4 28.25 36.86 60.48
CA GLU A 4 28.34 35.78 59.50
C GLU A 4 27.03 35.69 58.69
N GLY A 5 27.16 35.86 57.37
CA GLY A 5 26.10 35.61 56.41
C GLY A 5 26.34 34.26 55.74
N THR A 6 25.27 33.48 55.59
CA THR A 6 25.30 32.26 54.76
C THR A 6 24.39 32.49 53.55
N VAL A 7 25.03 32.83 52.44
CA VAL A 7 24.43 32.93 51.10
C VAL A 7 24.11 31.52 50.62
N MET A 8 22.84 31.12 50.62
CA MET A 8 22.40 29.95 49.85
C MET A 8 22.23 30.34 48.38
N LYS A 9 23.22 29.93 47.57
CA LYS A 9 23.24 30.04 46.12
C LYS A 9 22.19 29.08 45.53
N ARG A 10 20.97 29.56 45.29
CA ARG A 10 19.96 28.81 44.50
C ARG A 10 20.50 28.65 43.08
N ARG A 11 20.88 27.42 42.73
CA ARG A 11 21.25 27.04 41.37
C ARG A 11 20.03 27.20 40.46
N SER A 12 20.15 28.06 39.46
CA SER A 12 19.22 28.13 38.33
C SER A 12 19.31 26.82 37.54
N PRO A 13 18.20 26.12 37.25
CA PRO A 13 18.21 25.16 36.17
C PRO A 13 17.95 25.90 34.85
N LEU A 14 19.02 26.22 34.13
CA LEU A 14 18.95 26.26 32.67
C LEU A 14 18.77 24.81 32.20
N SER A 15 17.63 24.48 31.60
CA SER A 15 17.40 23.21 30.91
C SER A 15 16.29 23.43 29.87
N HIS A 16 16.63 23.82 28.64
CA HIS A 16 16.63 22.90 27.49
C HIS A 16 15.39 21.98 27.43
N ALA A 17 14.23 22.49 26.98
CA ALA A 17 13.17 21.65 26.41
C ALA A 17 12.14 22.44 25.57
N SER A 18 12.54 23.52 24.89
CA SER A 18 11.72 24.11 23.83
C SER A 18 11.96 23.35 22.52
N THR A 19 11.44 22.12 22.40
CA THR A 19 11.51 21.39 21.11
C THR A 19 10.34 20.47 20.78
N VAL A 20 9.30 20.38 21.60
CA VAL A 20 8.15 19.48 21.32
C VAL A 20 6.88 20.22 20.87
N ALA A 21 6.84 21.56 20.97
CA ALA A 21 5.68 22.36 20.57
C ALA A 21 5.46 22.46 19.03
N GLY A 22 6.38 21.91 18.22
CA GLY A 22 6.34 21.99 16.75
C GLY A 22 5.59 20.87 16.03
N MET A 23 5.15 19.80 16.72
CA MET A 23 4.42 18.68 16.10
C MET A 23 2.90 18.73 16.31
N LEU A 24 2.36 19.88 16.69
CA LEU A 24 1.00 20.02 17.22
C LEU A 24 -0.11 20.26 16.19
N PHE A 25 0.13 20.10 14.88
CA PHE A 25 -0.91 20.28 13.84
C PHE A 25 -0.73 19.37 12.60
N LEU A 26 -0.28 18.13 12.77
CA LEU A 26 -0.53 17.11 11.74
C LEU A 26 -1.89 16.45 12.05
N PRO A 27 -2.86 16.47 11.12
CA PRO A 27 -4.22 16.12 11.45
C PRO A 27 -4.31 14.63 11.76
N LEU A 28 -5.24 14.26 12.65
CA LEU A 28 -5.70 12.88 12.87
C LEU A 28 -6.12 12.14 11.58
N SER A 29 -6.11 12.82 10.42
CA SER A 29 -6.39 12.26 9.10
C SER A 29 -5.25 11.47 8.47
N ALA A 30 -4.02 11.47 8.99
CA ALA A 30 -2.91 10.76 8.33
C ALA A 30 -2.88 9.26 8.64
N SER A 31 -3.25 8.84 9.85
CA SER A 31 -2.95 7.48 10.35
C SER A 31 -4.11 6.49 10.28
N ALA A 32 -5.34 6.96 10.06
CA ALA A 32 -6.51 6.10 9.90
C ALA A 32 -6.74 5.70 8.43
N CYS A 33 -5.87 6.07 7.48
CA CYS A 33 -6.12 5.88 6.06
C CYS A 33 -5.97 4.44 5.55
N GLY A 34 -5.58 3.46 6.38
CA GLY A 34 -5.44 2.06 5.95
C GLY A 34 -6.69 1.50 5.25
N PHE A 35 -7.89 1.91 5.71
CA PHE A 35 -9.15 1.51 5.09
C PHE A 35 -9.46 2.20 3.76
N ILE A 36 -8.87 3.38 3.48
CA ILE A 36 -9.04 4.12 2.23
C ILE A 36 -8.35 3.37 1.08
N PHE A 37 -7.19 2.78 1.35
CA PHE A 37 -6.46 2.00 0.35
C PHE A 37 -7.03 0.58 0.16
N SER A 38 -7.79 0.07 1.16
CA SER A 38 -8.50 -1.20 1.02
C SER A 38 -9.79 -1.05 0.21
N HIS A 39 -9.78 -1.61 -0.99
CA HIS A 39 -10.92 -1.66 -1.89
C HIS A 39 -11.52 -3.07 -1.84
N GLY A 40 -12.81 -3.15 -1.49
CA GLY A 40 -13.58 -4.39 -1.61
C GLY A 40 -13.84 -4.75 -3.08
N PRO A 41 -14.45 -5.91 -3.33
CA PRO A 41 -14.88 -6.25 -4.68
C PRO A 41 -15.94 -5.24 -5.19
N PRO A 42 -15.94 -4.88 -6.48
CA PRO A 42 -16.93 -3.97 -7.04
C PRO A 42 -18.33 -4.59 -7.03
N GLU A 43 -19.37 -3.74 -7.13
CA GLU A 43 -20.74 -4.22 -7.32
C GLU A 43 -20.87 -4.95 -8.66
N GLY A 44 -21.66 -6.04 -8.69
CA GLY A 44 -21.83 -6.84 -9.89
C GLY A 44 -20.63 -7.71 -10.30
N HIS A 45 -19.62 -7.87 -9.43
CA HIS A 45 -18.45 -8.72 -9.68
C HIS A 45 -18.78 -10.19 -10.01
N GLU A 46 -19.99 -10.64 -9.71
CA GLU A 46 -20.50 -11.98 -10.05
C GLU A 46 -20.54 -12.21 -11.57
N ASN A 47 -20.83 -11.18 -12.36
CA ASN A 47 -20.92 -11.23 -13.82
C ASN A 47 -19.62 -10.81 -14.53
N MET A 48 -18.59 -10.46 -13.77
CA MET A 48 -17.31 -10.01 -14.32
C MET A 48 -16.38 -11.19 -14.57
N THR A 49 -15.64 -11.15 -15.67
CA THR A 49 -14.60 -12.13 -16.03
C THR A 49 -13.22 -11.76 -15.45
N TYR A 50 -13.08 -10.51 -14.99
CA TYR A 50 -11.92 -9.97 -14.31
C TYR A 50 -12.33 -8.81 -13.39
N PHE A 51 -11.72 -8.72 -12.21
CA PHE A 51 -11.80 -7.53 -11.36
C PHE A 51 -10.59 -7.45 -10.43
N SER A 52 -10.30 -6.23 -9.97
CA SER A 52 -9.23 -5.93 -9.03
C SER A 52 -9.79 -5.46 -7.70
N CYS A 53 -9.21 -5.96 -6.61
CA CYS A 53 -9.54 -5.57 -5.23
C CYS A 53 -8.35 -5.90 -4.31
N THR A 54 -8.37 -5.38 -3.08
CA THR A 54 -7.29 -5.55 -2.11
C THR A 54 -7.38 -6.90 -1.40
N GLU A 55 -6.45 -7.82 -1.68
CA GLU A 55 -6.40 -9.14 -1.00
C GLU A 55 -5.53 -9.13 0.26
N SER A 56 -4.58 -8.21 0.35
CA SER A 56 -3.60 -8.16 1.43
C SER A 56 -4.23 -7.68 2.74
N ASN A 57 -3.71 -8.18 3.85
CA ASN A 57 -4.02 -7.71 5.20
C ASN A 57 -2.97 -6.72 5.72
N ALA A 58 -2.01 -6.28 4.91
CA ALA A 58 -0.92 -5.41 5.36
C ALA A 58 -1.43 -4.10 5.98
N ALA A 59 -2.34 -3.38 5.30
CA ALA A 59 -2.92 -2.14 5.80
C ALA A 59 -3.64 -2.31 7.16
N PRO A 60 -4.62 -3.24 7.31
CA PRO A 60 -5.29 -3.39 8.60
C PRO A 60 -4.38 -3.95 9.71
N ILE A 61 -3.32 -4.69 9.40
CA ILE A 61 -2.31 -5.09 10.38
C ILE A 61 -1.53 -3.87 10.89
N LEU A 62 -1.13 -2.97 9.98
CA LEU A 62 -0.43 -1.74 10.36
C LEU A 62 -1.30 -0.84 11.24
N ASP A 63 -2.59 -0.73 10.95
CA ASP A 63 -3.54 0.02 11.80
C ASP A 63 -3.59 -0.55 13.23
N ILE A 64 -3.62 -1.89 13.37
CA ILE A 64 -3.59 -2.53 14.70
C ILE A 64 -2.28 -2.24 15.42
N ILE A 65 -1.13 -2.41 14.76
CA ILE A 65 0.18 -2.18 15.37
C ILE A 65 0.29 -0.75 15.86
N TRP A 66 -0.09 0.20 15.02
CA TRP A 66 0.03 1.62 15.34
C TRP A 66 -0.94 2.05 16.44
N GLY A 67 -2.17 1.55 16.42
CA GLY A 67 -3.13 1.75 17.52
C GLY A 67 -2.64 1.14 18.84
N ALA A 68 -2.10 -0.07 18.81
CA ALA A 68 -1.57 -0.75 20.00
C ALA A 68 -0.37 -0.01 20.60
N LEU A 69 0.56 0.49 19.78
CA LEU A 69 1.71 1.27 20.25
C LEU A 69 1.29 2.56 20.94
N ASN A 70 0.28 3.27 20.40
CA ASN A 70 -0.26 4.47 21.02
C ASN A 70 -0.94 4.18 22.38
N VAL A 71 -1.70 3.08 22.47
CA VAL A 71 -2.30 2.65 23.74
C VAL A 71 -1.25 2.23 24.76
N LEU A 72 -0.22 1.50 24.35
CA LEU A 72 0.91 1.15 25.22
C LEU A 72 1.61 2.41 25.76
N GLY A 73 1.81 3.41 24.91
CA GLY A 73 2.33 4.72 25.33
C GLY A 73 1.46 5.35 26.43
N ALA A 74 0.14 5.37 26.25
CA ALA A 74 -0.78 5.86 27.28
C ALA A 74 -0.68 5.07 28.60
N ILE A 75 -0.56 3.74 28.54
CA ILE A 75 -0.39 2.89 29.73
C ILE A 75 0.92 3.22 30.45
N THR A 76 2.03 3.42 29.72
CA THR A 76 3.32 3.78 30.34
C THR A 76 3.27 5.12 31.07
N VAL A 77 2.60 6.13 30.50
CA VAL A 77 2.42 7.44 31.13
C VAL A 77 1.51 7.35 32.36
N ALA A 78 0.45 6.54 32.28
CA ALA A 78 -0.44 6.31 33.43
C ALA A 78 0.26 5.61 34.61
N GLY A 79 1.32 4.85 34.35
CA GLY A 79 2.11 4.16 35.39
C GLY A 79 3.01 5.09 36.22
N ASP A 80 3.47 6.21 35.64
CA ASP A 80 4.24 7.24 36.35
C ASP A 80 3.97 8.62 35.74
N PRO A 81 2.85 9.28 36.10
CA PRO A 81 2.45 10.55 35.50
C PRO A 81 3.35 11.71 35.93
N SER A 82 4.13 11.57 37.02
CA SER A 82 5.00 12.63 37.54
C SER A 82 6.23 12.90 36.69
N SER A 83 6.60 11.93 35.85
CA SER A 83 7.73 12.00 34.93
C SER A 83 7.41 12.71 33.59
N TYR A 84 6.18 13.18 33.40
CA TYR A 84 5.71 13.77 32.14
C TYR A 84 5.09 15.16 32.36
N ASP A 85 5.32 16.07 31.41
CA ASP A 85 4.85 17.47 31.51
C ASP A 85 3.32 17.60 31.39
N SER A 86 2.66 16.71 30.65
CA SER A 86 1.22 16.76 30.34
C SER A 86 0.55 15.38 30.30
N PRO A 87 0.54 14.62 31.42
CA PRO A 87 0.17 13.20 31.42
C PRO A 87 -1.28 12.95 30.95
N ASP A 88 -2.24 13.78 31.38
CA ASP A 88 -3.65 13.62 31.02
C ASP A 88 -3.90 13.75 29.52
N GLN A 89 -3.23 14.70 28.85
CA GLN A 89 -3.35 14.87 27.41
C GLN A 89 -2.73 13.69 26.66
N THR A 90 -1.55 13.22 27.08
CA THR A 90 -0.89 12.07 26.44
C THR A 90 -1.71 10.79 26.56
N ILE A 91 -2.30 10.55 27.74
CA ILE A 91 -3.20 9.41 27.97
C ILE A 91 -4.43 9.51 27.08
N ALA A 92 -5.09 10.67 27.05
CA ALA A 92 -6.29 10.89 26.25
C ALA A 92 -6.02 10.67 24.74
N ILE A 93 -4.89 11.16 24.24
CA ILE A 93 -4.48 11.00 22.84
C ILE A 93 -4.21 9.53 22.52
N GLY A 94 -3.45 8.81 23.36
CA GLY A 94 -3.13 7.41 23.10
C GLY A 94 -4.36 6.50 23.11
N LEU A 95 -5.30 6.75 24.02
CA LEU A 95 -6.59 6.04 24.05
C LEU A 95 -7.47 6.38 22.84
N ALA A 96 -7.52 7.65 22.42
CA ALA A 96 -8.25 8.07 21.23
C ALA A 96 -7.73 7.38 19.96
N TRP A 97 -6.41 7.25 19.83
CA TRP A 97 -5.81 6.51 18.71
C TRP A 97 -6.14 5.02 18.73
N GLY A 98 -6.13 4.39 19.91
CA GLY A 98 -6.59 3.01 20.05
C GLY A 98 -8.05 2.83 19.62
N ALA A 99 -8.92 3.75 20.02
CA ALA A 99 -10.35 3.70 19.76
C ALA A 99 -10.68 3.83 18.26
N VAL A 100 -9.93 4.64 17.49
CA VAL A 100 -10.15 4.80 16.05
C VAL A 100 -9.49 3.70 15.21
N SER A 101 -8.35 3.15 15.65
CA SER A 101 -7.59 2.16 14.87
C SER A 101 -8.29 0.80 14.81
N ALA A 102 -8.95 0.39 15.89
CA ALA A 102 -9.67 -0.89 15.95
C ALA A 102 -10.81 -1.02 14.92
N PRO A 103 -11.78 -0.09 14.82
CA PRO A 103 -12.83 -0.16 13.81
C PRO A 103 -12.28 -0.01 12.38
N ALA A 104 -11.24 0.81 12.16
CA ALA A 104 -10.57 0.92 10.87
C ALA A 104 -10.00 -0.42 10.40
N ALA A 105 -9.25 -1.10 11.28
CA ALA A 105 -8.71 -2.43 11.00
C ALA A 105 -9.83 -3.44 10.73
N ALA A 106 -10.91 -3.45 11.53
CA ALA A 106 -12.03 -4.36 11.34
C ALA A 106 -12.69 -4.21 9.96
N VAL A 107 -12.93 -2.96 9.53
CA VAL A 107 -13.45 -2.66 8.19
C VAL A 107 -12.48 -3.14 7.11
N GLY A 108 -11.19 -2.86 7.26
CA GLY A 108 -10.14 -3.32 6.34
C GLY A 108 -10.11 -4.85 6.20
N PHE A 109 -10.10 -5.59 7.31
CA PHE A 109 -10.15 -7.06 7.29
C PHE A 109 -11.41 -7.62 6.63
N ASN A 110 -12.57 -7.01 6.88
CA ASN A 110 -13.83 -7.43 6.26
C ASN A 110 -13.77 -7.23 4.73
N LYS A 111 -13.25 -6.08 4.25
CA LYS A 111 -13.06 -5.83 2.82
C LYS A 111 -12.07 -6.82 2.19
N SER A 112 -10.91 -7.03 2.81
CA SER A 112 -9.90 -7.97 2.27
C SER A 112 -10.41 -9.41 2.23
N ARG A 113 -11.21 -9.84 3.23
CA ARG A 113 -11.86 -11.16 3.21
C ARG A 113 -12.83 -11.29 2.04
N ARG A 114 -13.78 -10.35 1.88
CA ARG A 114 -14.74 -10.34 0.77
C ARG A 114 -14.05 -10.36 -0.59
N CYS A 115 -12.93 -9.63 -0.74
CA CYS A 115 -12.14 -9.66 -1.97
C CYS A 115 -11.55 -11.04 -2.28
N ARG A 116 -10.93 -11.70 -1.29
CA ARG A 116 -10.39 -13.05 -1.47
C ARG A 116 -11.47 -14.06 -1.81
N ASP A 117 -12.61 -14.00 -1.13
CA ASP A 117 -13.75 -14.90 -1.38
C ASP A 117 -14.30 -14.69 -2.80
N ALA A 118 -14.48 -13.43 -3.22
CA ALA A 118 -14.93 -13.10 -4.58
C ALA A 118 -13.95 -13.61 -5.65
N LYS A 119 -12.64 -13.47 -5.44
CA LYS A 119 -11.63 -13.97 -6.39
C LYS A 119 -11.58 -15.50 -6.46
N GLN A 120 -11.80 -16.18 -5.34
CA GLN A 120 -11.94 -17.64 -5.34
C GLN A 120 -13.17 -18.08 -6.15
N GLN A 121 -14.30 -17.39 -6.01
CA GLN A 121 -15.50 -17.66 -6.82
C GLN A 121 -15.24 -17.42 -8.31
N LEU A 122 -14.52 -16.35 -8.67
CA LEU A 122 -14.13 -16.10 -10.07
C LEU A 122 -13.29 -17.25 -10.63
N ALA A 123 -12.28 -17.70 -9.89
CA ALA A 123 -11.44 -18.83 -10.28
C ALA A 123 -12.27 -20.12 -10.44
N ALA A 124 -13.23 -20.38 -9.55
CA ALA A 124 -14.12 -21.54 -9.65
C ALA A 124 -15.03 -21.46 -10.89
N ARG A 125 -15.58 -20.29 -11.22
CA ARG A 125 -16.38 -20.09 -12.46
C ARG A 125 -15.54 -20.35 -13.70
N GLN A 126 -14.29 -19.88 -13.72
CA GLN A 126 -13.37 -20.11 -14.83
C GLN A 126 -12.99 -21.59 -14.98
N ALA A 127 -12.86 -22.32 -13.88
CA ALA A 127 -12.56 -23.76 -13.89
C ALA A 127 -13.71 -24.64 -14.40
N HIS A 128 -14.97 -24.23 -14.15
CA HIS A 128 -16.17 -24.96 -14.60
C HIS A 128 -16.69 -24.48 -15.95
N ALA A 129 -16.15 -23.39 -16.50
CA ALA A 129 -16.48 -22.99 -17.85
C ALA A 129 -16.07 -24.13 -18.81
N PRO A 130 -16.96 -24.63 -19.69
CA PRO A 130 -16.53 -25.52 -20.76
C PRO A 130 -15.37 -24.84 -21.50
N PRO A 131 -14.35 -25.58 -21.98
CA PRO A 131 -13.22 -24.98 -22.67
C PRO A 131 -13.74 -24.08 -23.80
N VAL A 132 -13.69 -22.77 -23.56
CA VAL A 132 -14.26 -21.79 -24.48
C VAL A 132 -13.28 -21.67 -25.62
N GLN A 133 -13.58 -22.37 -26.71
CA GLN A 133 -13.00 -22.10 -28.02
C GLN A 133 -13.48 -20.71 -28.42
N GLY A 134 -12.68 -19.68 -28.09
CA GLY A 134 -12.82 -18.38 -28.75
C GLY A 134 -12.62 -18.55 -30.27
N PRO A 135 -12.72 -17.47 -31.08
CA PRO A 135 -12.21 -17.52 -32.43
C PRO A 135 -10.75 -17.99 -32.34
N ILE A 136 -10.53 -19.23 -32.74
CA ILE A 136 -9.20 -19.77 -32.90
C ILE A 136 -8.64 -19.12 -34.14
N ASP A 137 -7.42 -18.60 -34.06
CA ASP A 137 -6.68 -18.24 -35.27
C ASP A 137 -6.56 -19.47 -36.18
N THR A 138 -6.09 -19.28 -37.40
CA THR A 138 -5.92 -20.37 -38.38
C THR A 138 -4.96 -21.49 -37.88
N ALA A 139 -4.28 -21.29 -36.74
CA ALA A 139 -3.41 -22.23 -36.06
C ALA A 139 -4.05 -22.91 -34.82
N GLY A 140 -5.31 -22.62 -34.47
CA GLY A 140 -5.99 -23.26 -33.34
C GLY A 140 -5.78 -22.58 -31.98
N GLN A 141 -5.18 -21.38 -31.92
CA GLN A 141 -4.94 -20.65 -30.68
C GLN A 141 -6.00 -19.57 -30.43
N ALA A 142 -6.46 -19.46 -29.17
CA ALA A 142 -7.37 -18.39 -28.76
C ALA A 142 -6.74 -17.01 -29.02
N VAL A 143 -7.48 -16.14 -29.70
CA VAL A 143 -7.04 -14.77 -30.02
C VAL A 143 -6.90 -13.94 -28.74
N VAL A 144 -5.78 -13.21 -28.62
CA VAL A 144 -5.51 -12.30 -27.51
C VAL A 144 -6.19 -10.96 -27.78
N GLU A 145 -7.03 -10.53 -26.85
CA GLU A 145 -7.82 -9.29 -26.96
C GLU A 145 -7.49 -8.28 -25.87
N ALA A 146 -6.97 -8.74 -24.72
CA ALA A 146 -6.47 -7.88 -23.66
C ALA A 146 -5.14 -8.38 -23.09
N VAL A 147 -4.31 -7.45 -22.62
CA VAL A 147 -3.08 -7.74 -21.88
C VAL A 147 -3.11 -6.98 -20.57
N VAL A 148 -2.96 -7.71 -19.46
CA VAL A 148 -2.98 -7.15 -18.10
C VAL A 148 -1.58 -7.23 -17.51
N ILE A 149 -1.10 -6.15 -16.91
CA ILE A 149 0.21 -6.08 -16.25
C ILE A 149 0.00 -6.00 -14.73
N THR A 150 0.65 -6.89 -13.98
CA THR A 150 0.60 -6.95 -12.51
C THR A 150 2.01 -6.81 -11.92
N PRO A 151 2.22 -6.01 -10.86
CA PRO A 151 1.24 -5.12 -10.21
C PRO A 151 0.81 -3.94 -11.09
N GLN A 152 -0.45 -3.55 -10.97
CA GLN A 152 -1.03 -2.38 -11.62
C GLN A 152 -0.93 -1.23 -10.61
N LEU A 153 -0.01 -0.29 -10.85
CA LEU A 153 0.39 0.84 -9.98
C LEU A 153 1.56 0.50 -9.06
N ASP A 154 2.72 1.12 -9.34
CA ASP A 154 3.87 1.06 -8.44
C ASP A 154 4.61 2.41 -8.39
N THR A 155 5.04 2.78 -7.19
CA THR A 155 5.92 3.92 -6.94
C THR A 155 7.27 3.37 -6.53
N LEU A 156 8.29 3.63 -7.33
CA LEU A 156 9.66 3.17 -7.09
C LEU A 156 10.52 4.32 -6.60
N SER A 157 11.45 4.03 -5.72
CA SER A 157 12.55 4.94 -5.39
C SER A 157 13.71 4.71 -6.36
N VAL A 158 14.47 5.74 -6.72
CA VAL A 158 15.62 5.61 -7.65
C VAL A 158 16.56 4.47 -7.23
N GLY A 159 16.81 3.48 -8.09
CA GLY A 159 17.64 2.31 -7.77
C GLY A 159 16.88 1.09 -7.27
N GLU A 160 15.58 1.21 -6.97
CA GLU A 160 14.70 0.05 -6.73
C GLU A 160 14.37 -0.69 -8.03
N ARG A 161 13.97 -1.95 -7.86
CA ARG A 161 13.55 -2.83 -8.95
C ARG A 161 12.26 -3.54 -8.58
N ILE A 162 11.37 -3.70 -9.54
CA ILE A 162 10.16 -4.51 -9.39
C ILE A 162 9.96 -5.45 -10.57
N GLN A 163 9.48 -6.64 -10.26
CA GLN A 163 9.09 -7.62 -11.26
C GLN A 163 7.64 -7.37 -11.70
N LEU A 164 7.45 -7.05 -12.98
CA LEU A 164 6.13 -7.03 -13.62
C LEU A 164 5.85 -8.38 -14.27
N VAL A 165 4.59 -8.80 -14.24
CA VAL A 165 4.09 -10.00 -14.91
C VAL A 165 2.96 -9.59 -15.84
N ALA A 166 3.02 -10.00 -17.10
CA ALA A 166 1.97 -9.79 -18.09
C ALA A 166 1.15 -11.07 -18.28
N SER A 167 -0.17 -10.94 -18.37
CA SER A 167 -1.09 -12.03 -18.73
C SER A 167 -1.96 -11.62 -19.92
N ALA A 168 -2.09 -12.54 -20.88
CA ALA A 168 -2.92 -12.37 -22.07
C ALA A 168 -4.30 -12.93 -21.81
N HIS A 169 -5.34 -12.24 -22.27
CA HIS A 169 -6.73 -12.63 -22.09
C HIS A 169 -7.47 -12.57 -23.44
N SER A 170 -8.38 -13.51 -23.67
CA SER A 170 -9.29 -13.52 -24.83
C SER A 170 -10.50 -12.59 -24.62
N SER A 171 -11.39 -12.49 -25.60
CA SER A 171 -12.68 -11.77 -25.51
C SER A 171 -13.53 -12.21 -24.32
N SER A 172 -13.44 -13.49 -23.96
CA SER A 172 -14.17 -14.06 -22.83
C SER A 172 -13.48 -13.81 -21.48
N GLY A 173 -12.33 -13.13 -21.46
CA GLY A 173 -11.52 -12.88 -20.28
C GLY A 173 -10.69 -14.07 -19.81
N ALA A 174 -10.76 -15.22 -20.50
CA ALA A 174 -9.95 -16.40 -20.19
C ALA A 174 -8.47 -16.14 -20.47
N VAL A 175 -7.59 -16.69 -19.62
CA VAL A 175 -6.14 -16.56 -19.81
C VAL A 175 -5.71 -17.34 -21.04
N VAL A 176 -4.99 -16.68 -21.94
CA VAL A 176 -4.36 -17.29 -23.11
C VAL A 176 -2.93 -17.66 -22.75
N SER A 177 -2.68 -18.95 -22.57
CA SER A 177 -1.36 -19.49 -22.19
C SER A 177 -0.35 -19.47 -23.35
N ASN A 178 0.93 -19.70 -23.04
CA ASN A 178 2.03 -19.82 -24.01
C ASN A 178 2.25 -18.57 -24.89
N LYS A 179 1.97 -17.39 -24.34
CA LYS A 179 2.24 -16.11 -24.99
C LYS A 179 3.57 -15.53 -24.53
N PHE A 180 4.31 -14.96 -25.47
CA PHE A 180 5.56 -14.26 -25.22
C PHE A 180 5.30 -12.76 -25.23
N PHE A 181 5.81 -12.06 -24.20
CA PHE A 181 5.62 -10.63 -24.07
C PHE A 181 6.91 -9.89 -24.42
N SER A 182 6.80 -8.93 -25.33
CA SER A 182 7.82 -7.93 -25.57
C SER A 182 7.57 -6.73 -24.67
N TRP A 183 8.58 -6.34 -23.90
CA TRP A 183 8.51 -5.23 -22.96
C TRP A 183 9.19 -3.99 -23.53
N SER A 184 8.66 -2.82 -23.19
CA SER A 184 9.22 -1.53 -23.59
C SER A 184 8.94 -0.48 -22.53
N SER A 185 9.85 0.50 -22.40
CA SER A 185 9.67 1.69 -21.57
C SER A 185 9.49 2.91 -22.45
N SER A 186 8.66 3.87 -22.02
CA SER A 186 8.55 5.16 -22.71
C SER A 186 9.78 6.05 -22.49
N ASN A 187 10.59 5.78 -21.47
CA ASN A 187 11.84 6.49 -21.19
C ASN A 187 12.79 5.65 -20.32
N ASP A 188 13.76 4.98 -20.95
CA ASP A 188 14.76 4.15 -20.26
C ASP A 188 15.68 4.93 -19.31
N ALA A 189 15.79 6.26 -19.46
CA ALA A 189 16.57 7.09 -18.54
C ALA A 189 15.85 7.31 -17.18
N ILE A 190 14.53 7.12 -17.13
CA ILE A 190 13.72 7.20 -15.90
C ILE A 190 13.59 5.80 -15.30
N ALA A 191 13.12 4.82 -16.08
CA ALA A 191 13.16 3.41 -15.70
C ALA A 191 13.28 2.52 -16.95
N SER A 192 14.11 1.49 -16.87
CA SER A 192 14.27 0.49 -17.92
C SER A 192 13.56 -0.80 -17.56
N VAL A 193 13.06 -1.55 -18.55
CA VAL A 193 12.45 -2.87 -18.35
C VAL A 193 13.21 -3.95 -19.12
N SER A 194 13.47 -5.09 -18.47
CA SER A 194 14.11 -6.25 -19.12
C SER A 194 13.10 -7.09 -19.90
N SER A 195 13.59 -8.02 -20.72
CA SER A 195 12.75 -9.00 -21.44
C SER A 195 11.93 -9.91 -20.52
N ALA A 196 12.37 -10.11 -19.28
CA ALA A 196 11.64 -10.86 -18.27
C ALA A 196 10.58 -10.02 -17.52
N GLY A 197 10.45 -8.71 -17.82
CA GLY A 197 9.54 -7.81 -17.12
C GLY A 197 10.10 -7.19 -15.83
N LEU A 198 11.39 -7.37 -15.53
CA LEU A 198 12.03 -6.69 -14.39
C LEU A 198 12.28 -5.22 -14.74
N VAL A 199 11.61 -4.31 -14.02
CA VAL A 199 11.78 -2.85 -14.13
C VAL A 199 12.85 -2.38 -13.15
N SER A 200 13.74 -1.50 -13.60
CA SER A 200 14.77 -0.84 -12.77
C SER A 200 14.61 0.67 -12.86
N ALA A 201 14.48 1.34 -11.71
CA ALA A 201 14.34 2.79 -11.62
C ALA A 201 15.71 3.49 -11.60
N HIS A 202 15.88 4.55 -12.39
CA HIS A 202 17.15 5.25 -12.56
C HIS A 202 17.09 6.74 -12.18
N ALA A 203 15.97 7.40 -12.47
CA ALA A 203 15.80 8.82 -12.19
C ALA A 203 14.35 9.13 -11.82
N SER A 204 14.12 10.16 -11.02
CA SER A 204 12.77 10.60 -10.65
C SER A 204 11.99 11.06 -11.87
N GLY A 205 10.73 10.65 -11.97
CA GLY A 205 9.86 10.98 -13.09
C GLY A 205 8.69 10.01 -13.23
N SER A 206 7.94 10.13 -14.31
CA SER A 206 6.84 9.22 -14.64
C SER A 206 7.11 8.55 -15.97
N VAL A 207 6.90 7.25 -16.06
CA VAL A 207 7.19 6.46 -17.25
C VAL A 207 6.14 5.39 -17.46
N VAL A 208 5.80 5.13 -18.72
CA VAL A 208 4.86 4.07 -19.10
C VAL A 208 5.66 2.86 -19.54
N ILE A 209 5.46 1.74 -18.86
CA ILE A 209 5.96 0.43 -19.26
C ILE A 209 4.86 -0.28 -20.05
N ALA A 210 5.17 -0.77 -21.24
CA ALA A 210 4.24 -1.49 -22.09
C ALA A 210 4.69 -2.94 -22.31
N ALA A 211 3.75 -3.87 -22.19
CA ALA A 211 3.90 -5.27 -22.57
C ALA A 211 3.06 -5.54 -23.82
N ARG A 212 3.68 -6.12 -24.84
CA ARG A 212 3.07 -6.44 -26.13
C ARG A 212 3.13 -7.93 -26.39
N THR A 213 2.01 -8.52 -26.77
CA THR A 213 1.95 -9.86 -27.37
C THR A 213 1.01 -9.81 -28.56
N ASP A 214 1.33 -10.56 -29.61
CA ASP A 214 0.60 -10.55 -30.88
C ASP A 214 0.39 -9.11 -31.38
N ASN A 215 -0.85 -8.62 -31.41
CA ASN A 215 -1.18 -7.25 -31.82
C ASN A 215 -1.82 -6.43 -30.68
N THR A 216 -1.65 -6.86 -29.44
CA THR A 216 -2.33 -6.31 -28.26
C THR A 216 -1.32 -5.77 -27.26
N VAL A 217 -1.63 -4.60 -26.70
CA VAL A 217 -0.79 -3.84 -25.74
C VAL A 217 -1.47 -3.81 -24.38
N GLY A 218 -0.70 -4.10 -23.33
CA GLY A 218 -0.99 -3.70 -21.96
C GLY A 218 -0.02 -2.62 -21.52
N THR A 219 -0.45 -1.69 -20.66
CA THR A 219 0.40 -0.61 -20.14
C THR A 219 0.31 -0.50 -18.64
N ALA A 220 1.44 -0.20 -18.00
CA ALA A 220 1.57 0.13 -16.59
C ALA A 220 2.27 1.48 -16.44
N ASN A 221 1.72 2.36 -15.61
CA ASN A 221 2.34 3.64 -15.28
C ASN A 221 3.20 3.48 -14.03
N VAL A 222 4.46 3.90 -14.09
CA VAL A 222 5.44 3.79 -13.02
C VAL A 222 5.90 5.19 -12.65
N VAL A 223 5.78 5.54 -11.37
CA VAL A 223 6.26 6.81 -10.84
C VAL A 223 7.54 6.55 -10.05
N VAL A 224 8.62 7.21 -10.43
CA VAL A 224 9.90 7.15 -9.73
C VAL A 224 10.08 8.38 -8.87
N ILE A 225 10.33 8.19 -7.58
CA ILE A 225 10.62 9.24 -6.61
C ILE A 225 12.10 9.22 -6.19
N PRO A 226 12.65 10.35 -5.70
CA PRO A 226 14.01 10.37 -5.16
C PRO A 226 14.19 9.39 -4.00
N GLN A 227 15.37 8.79 -3.88
CA GLN A 227 15.77 8.04 -2.68
C GLN A 227 15.83 9.01 -1.49
N ARG A 228 15.25 8.61 -0.36
CA ARG A 228 15.34 9.37 0.91
C ARG A 228 16.73 9.24 1.54
#